data_AF-A0A850HQ23-F1
#
_entry.id   AF-A0A850HQ23-F1
#
_cell.length_a   1.000
_cell.length_b   1.000
_cell.length_c   1.000
_cell.angle_alpha   90.00
_cell.angle_beta   90.00
_cell.angle_gamma   90.00
#
_symmetry.space_group_name_H-M   'P 1'
#
loop_
_entity.id
_entity.type
_entity.pdbx_description
1 polymer ?
#
loop_
_entity_poly.entity_id
_entity_poly.type
_entity_poly.pdbx_seq_one_letter_code
_entity_poly.pdbx_strand_id
1 'polypeptide(L)'
;MTAPARLPDAASLETVLAGLDPASADTDLVPALTAAFPGFAFGIAPIDDDYWRDTRSVLRPDGTRLGELRPWMTAELARENGDVTAVWKRLKETDLQITEWRGTSVFVSAPTGPGVADYVQIALGREIEWRAGPIVNPNYRPFGEEELLDPSWPRTVQLPDSDRLAGPVYRLLGRAGGAVVHVRSFLDRCGRVEHEKREAKRPELERRVIREVEPGGTRETPFLEAVPEFFDFVPRELRFFQDWEESSARSQRVFAHWALDIRDYTHRGEREVGFIPRPLQPPKERLLMTPDVSVHLLMDRIEAVDREVGLPFGWFFLMTHGHWVDPDVGLTIAQGLKAQRVRLSDYDARVLLRWADRAYGF
;
A
#
# COMPACT_ATOMS: atom_id res chain seq x y z
N MET A 1 11.23 0.61 -30.03
CA MET A 1 10.14 0.22 -29.12
C MET A 1 8.85 0.77 -29.71
N THR A 2 7.90 -0.10 -30.06
CA THR A 2 6.58 0.29 -30.54
C THR A 2 5.82 0.95 -29.39
N ALA A 3 5.22 2.12 -29.63
CA ALA A 3 4.46 2.83 -28.60
C ALA A 3 3.27 1.98 -28.11
N PRO A 4 3.00 1.89 -26.81
CA PRO A 4 1.87 1.13 -26.28
C PRO A 4 0.55 1.69 -26.81
N ALA A 5 -0.26 0.82 -27.43
CA ALA A 5 -1.46 1.23 -28.18
C ALA A 5 -2.61 1.73 -27.28
N ARG A 6 -2.68 1.27 -26.03
CA ARG A 6 -3.70 1.62 -25.03
C ARG A 6 -3.21 1.27 -23.62
N LEU A 7 -3.34 2.18 -22.66
CA LEU A 7 -3.07 1.88 -21.25
C LEU A 7 -4.07 0.85 -20.70
N PRO A 8 -3.65 -0.09 -19.83
CA PRO A 8 -4.59 -0.97 -19.14
C PRO A 8 -5.63 -0.17 -18.34
N ASP A 9 -6.90 -0.56 -18.45
CA ASP A 9 -8.00 -0.06 -17.63
C ASP A 9 -8.66 -1.22 -16.87
N ALA A 10 -9.42 -0.89 -15.83
CA ALA A 10 -9.99 -1.88 -14.92
C ALA A 10 -10.88 -2.90 -15.64
N ALA A 11 -11.77 -2.47 -16.54
CA ALA A 11 -12.70 -3.36 -17.23
C ALA A 11 -11.96 -4.34 -18.16
N SER A 12 -10.95 -3.85 -18.89
CA SER A 12 -10.13 -4.69 -19.76
C SER A 12 -9.31 -5.70 -18.94
N LEU A 13 -8.77 -5.28 -17.78
CA LEU A 13 -8.04 -6.17 -16.87
C LEU A 13 -8.97 -7.23 -16.27
N GLU A 14 -10.14 -6.86 -15.76
CA GLU A 14 -11.13 -7.82 -15.23
C GLU A 14 -11.49 -8.88 -16.27
N THR A 15 -11.62 -8.50 -17.54
CA THR A 15 -11.84 -9.44 -18.65
C THR A 15 -10.69 -10.43 -18.80
N VAL A 16 -9.44 -9.96 -18.75
CA VAL A 16 -8.25 -10.83 -18.81
C VAL A 16 -8.19 -11.76 -17.62
N LEU A 17 -8.37 -11.23 -16.40
CA LEU A 17 -8.28 -12.00 -15.15
C LEU A 17 -9.38 -13.07 -15.07
N ALA A 18 -10.60 -12.77 -15.53
CA ALA A 18 -11.70 -13.73 -15.58
C ALA A 18 -11.47 -14.87 -16.59
N GLY A 19 -10.58 -14.67 -17.58
CA GLY A 19 -10.23 -15.67 -18.57
C GLY A 19 -9.10 -16.64 -18.14
N LEU A 20 -8.47 -16.43 -16.98
CA LEU A 20 -7.41 -17.29 -16.49
C LEU A 20 -7.98 -18.62 -15.98
N ASP A 21 -7.33 -19.74 -16.36
CA ASP A 21 -7.61 -21.04 -15.76
C ASP A 21 -7.00 -21.08 -14.35
N PRO A 22 -7.78 -21.31 -13.28
CA PRO A 22 -7.24 -21.43 -11.93
C PRO A 22 -6.12 -22.47 -11.77
N ALA A 23 -6.07 -23.50 -12.63
CA ALA A 23 -5.02 -24.53 -12.58
C ALA A 23 -3.64 -24.02 -13.01
N SER A 24 -3.59 -22.99 -13.87
CA SER A 24 -2.36 -22.42 -14.43
C SER A 24 -2.22 -20.90 -14.25
N ALA A 25 -3.16 -20.26 -13.53
CA ALA A 25 -3.28 -18.81 -13.42
C ALA A 25 -1.96 -18.10 -13.04
N ASP A 26 -1.17 -18.67 -12.12
CA ASP A 26 0.11 -18.09 -11.68
C ASP A 26 1.14 -18.00 -12.83
N THR A 27 1.13 -18.99 -13.74
CA THR A 27 2.04 -19.02 -14.90
C THR A 27 1.47 -18.22 -16.07
N ASP A 28 0.14 -18.18 -16.21
CA ASP A 28 -0.54 -17.59 -17.37
C ASP A 28 -0.82 -16.09 -17.23
N LEU A 29 -0.74 -15.53 -16.02
CA LEU A 29 -1.07 -14.11 -15.77
C LEU A 29 -0.26 -13.13 -16.64
N VAL A 30 1.07 -13.22 -16.64
CA VAL A 30 1.94 -12.32 -17.42
C VAL A 30 1.77 -12.54 -18.94
N PRO A 31 1.76 -13.79 -19.45
CA PRO A 31 1.42 -14.07 -20.86
C PRO A 31 0.07 -13.48 -21.29
N ALA A 32 -0.98 -13.66 -20.48
CA ALA A 32 -2.32 -13.16 -20.79
C ALA A 32 -2.36 -11.63 -20.84
N LEU A 33 -1.72 -10.95 -19.88
CA LEU A 33 -1.59 -9.49 -19.90
C LEU A 33 -0.79 -9.00 -21.10
N THR A 34 0.31 -9.66 -21.45
CA THR A 34 1.15 -9.31 -22.60
C THR A 34 0.39 -9.46 -23.92
N ALA A 35 -0.43 -10.50 -24.05
CA ALA A 35 -1.30 -10.71 -25.21
C ALA A 35 -2.40 -9.64 -25.30
N ALA A 36 -3.01 -9.27 -24.17
CA ALA A 36 -4.08 -8.28 -24.11
C ALA A 36 -3.60 -6.84 -24.31
N PHE A 37 -2.38 -6.52 -23.87
CA PHE A 37 -1.77 -5.20 -23.99
C PHE A 37 -0.40 -5.26 -24.69
N PRO A 38 -0.36 -5.44 -26.02
CA PRO A 38 0.89 -5.49 -26.77
C PRO A 38 1.73 -4.22 -26.58
N GLY A 39 3.04 -4.40 -26.40
CA GLY A 39 4.00 -3.31 -26.20
C GLY A 39 4.33 -3.02 -24.72
N PHE A 40 3.61 -3.62 -23.78
CA PHE A 40 3.98 -3.60 -22.36
C PHE A 40 4.85 -4.81 -22.02
N ALA A 41 5.95 -4.57 -21.30
CA ALA A 41 6.77 -5.60 -20.71
C ALA A 41 6.36 -5.77 -19.24
N PHE A 42 5.34 -6.59 -18.98
CA PHE A 42 4.85 -6.82 -17.62
C PHE A 42 5.81 -7.67 -16.81
N GLY A 43 6.07 -7.23 -15.58
CA GLY A 43 6.69 -8.01 -14.51
C GLY A 43 5.73 -8.15 -13.32
N ILE A 44 5.95 -9.18 -12.51
CA ILE A 44 5.13 -9.52 -11.36
C ILE A 44 5.99 -9.53 -10.09
N ALA A 45 5.45 -8.98 -9.00
CA ALA A 45 6.06 -8.97 -7.69
C ALA A 45 5.02 -9.39 -6.64
N PRO A 46 5.06 -10.65 -6.13
CA PRO A 46 4.23 -11.06 -5.01
C PRO A 46 4.71 -10.38 -3.72
N ILE A 47 3.77 -10.10 -2.83
CA ILE A 47 4.03 -9.62 -1.47
C ILE A 47 3.69 -10.75 -0.50
N ASP A 48 4.54 -10.91 0.50
CA ASP A 48 4.29 -11.79 1.63
C ASP A 48 3.38 -11.07 2.64
N ASP A 49 2.11 -10.86 2.24
CA ASP A 49 1.05 -10.37 3.11
C ASP A 49 -0.18 -11.28 3.00
N ASP A 50 -0.86 -11.49 4.12
CA ASP A 50 -2.12 -12.23 4.15
C ASP A 50 -3.28 -11.26 4.41
N TYR A 51 -4.37 -11.44 3.67
CA TYR A 51 -5.63 -10.79 3.96
C TYR A 51 -6.82 -11.71 3.70
N TRP A 52 -7.93 -11.36 4.34
CA TRP A 52 -9.23 -11.98 4.14
C TRP A 52 -10.13 -11.00 3.40
N ARG A 53 -10.98 -11.51 2.51
CA ARG A 53 -12.11 -10.73 2.02
C ARG A 53 -13.29 -10.88 2.96
N ASP A 54 -14.03 -9.80 3.12
CA ASP A 54 -15.31 -9.79 3.85
C ASP A 54 -16.37 -10.67 3.16
N THR A 55 -16.23 -10.91 1.85
CA THR A 55 -17.15 -11.76 1.09
C THR A 55 -16.99 -13.23 1.47
N ARG A 56 -18.03 -13.78 2.12
CA ARG A 56 -18.18 -15.20 2.44
C ARG A 56 -19.39 -15.77 1.72
N SER A 57 -19.41 -17.07 1.48
CA SER A 57 -20.58 -17.78 0.94
C SER A 57 -20.99 -18.96 1.80
N VAL A 58 -22.28 -19.30 1.74
CA VAL A 58 -22.87 -20.45 2.42
C VAL A 58 -22.91 -21.66 1.51
N LEU A 59 -22.47 -22.80 2.03
CA LEU A 59 -22.48 -24.10 1.36
C LEU A 59 -23.32 -25.11 2.13
N ARG A 60 -23.93 -26.03 1.38
CA ARG A 60 -24.40 -27.31 1.91
C ARG A 60 -23.23 -28.28 2.11
N PRO A 61 -23.42 -29.35 2.90
CA PRO A 61 -22.41 -30.40 3.09
C PRO A 61 -21.93 -31.07 1.80
N ASP A 62 -22.81 -31.15 0.80
CA ASP A 62 -22.52 -31.71 -0.52
C ASP A 62 -21.70 -30.77 -1.43
N GLY A 63 -21.35 -29.57 -0.95
CA GLY A 63 -20.63 -28.54 -1.70
C GLY A 63 -21.52 -27.60 -2.51
N THR A 64 -22.85 -27.78 -2.49
CA THR A 64 -23.78 -26.89 -3.21
C THR A 64 -23.78 -25.49 -2.60
N ARG A 65 -23.51 -24.47 -3.42
CA ARG A 65 -23.55 -23.07 -3.00
C ARG A 65 -24.98 -22.55 -2.87
N LEU A 66 -25.30 -21.95 -1.72
CA LEU A 66 -26.60 -21.33 -1.45
C LEU A 66 -26.63 -19.84 -1.77
N GLY A 67 -25.49 -19.16 -1.65
CA GLY A 67 -25.35 -17.72 -1.90
C GLY A 67 -24.30 -17.07 -1.02
N GLU A 68 -24.16 -15.75 -1.14
CA GLU A 68 -23.32 -14.96 -0.25
C GLU A 68 -23.91 -14.91 1.17
N LEU A 69 -23.04 -14.96 2.18
CA LEU A 69 -23.41 -15.09 3.59
C LEU A 69 -24.32 -13.96 4.04
N ARG A 70 -23.91 -12.70 3.83
CA ARG A 70 -24.64 -11.55 4.37
C ARG A 70 -26.07 -11.47 3.81
N PRO A 71 -26.31 -11.46 2.48
CA PRO A 71 -27.68 -11.46 1.94
C PRO A 71 -28.50 -12.69 2.37
N TRP A 72 -27.89 -13.87 2.38
CA TRP A 72 -28.56 -15.11 2.78
C TRP A 72 -28.97 -15.08 4.26
N MET A 73 -28.08 -14.63 5.14
CA MET A 73 -28.33 -14.54 6.58
C MET A 73 -29.34 -13.44 6.91
N THR A 74 -29.32 -12.31 6.21
CA THR A 74 -30.36 -11.29 6.32
C THR A 74 -31.74 -11.85 6.00
N ALA A 75 -31.87 -12.68 4.97
CA ALA A 75 -33.13 -13.35 4.65
C ALA A 75 -33.57 -14.33 5.75
N GLU A 76 -32.63 -15.08 6.32
CA GLU A 76 -32.91 -16.02 7.42
C GLU A 76 -33.33 -15.32 8.72
N LEU A 77 -32.73 -14.16 9.03
CA LEU A 77 -33.14 -13.29 10.13
C LEU A 77 -34.55 -12.73 9.93
N ALA A 78 -34.87 -12.27 8.72
CA ALA A 78 -36.20 -11.74 8.41
C ALA A 78 -37.31 -12.79 8.60
N ARG A 79 -37.04 -14.07 8.29
CA ARG A 79 -37.99 -15.18 8.50
C ARG A 79 -38.35 -15.42 9.96
N GLU A 80 -37.45 -15.06 10.87
CA GLU A 80 -37.63 -15.17 12.33
C GLU A 80 -37.91 -13.81 12.98
N ASN A 81 -38.36 -12.80 12.21
CA ASN A 81 -38.62 -11.44 12.69
C ASN A 81 -37.43 -10.81 13.44
N GLY A 82 -36.19 -11.12 13.03
CA GLY A 82 -34.97 -10.65 13.69
C GLY A 82 -34.59 -11.41 14.96
N ASP A 83 -35.24 -12.54 15.29
CA ASP A 83 -34.84 -13.35 16.44
C ASP A 83 -33.54 -14.13 16.15
N VAL A 84 -32.42 -13.48 16.47
CA VAL A 84 -31.06 -14.02 16.43
C VAL A 84 -30.96 -15.39 17.12
N THR A 85 -31.70 -15.59 18.22
CA THR A 85 -31.65 -16.83 19.01
C THR A 85 -32.32 -17.98 18.28
N ALA A 86 -33.50 -17.71 17.68
CA ALA A 86 -34.23 -18.70 16.91
C ALA A 86 -33.41 -19.13 15.68
N VAL A 87 -32.84 -18.17 14.95
CA VAL A 87 -31.95 -18.43 13.81
C VAL A 87 -30.76 -19.27 14.24
N TRP A 88 -30.02 -18.85 15.26
CA TRP A 88 -28.87 -19.60 15.77
C TRP A 88 -29.24 -21.03 16.21
N LYS A 89 -30.35 -21.21 16.94
CA LYS A 89 -30.83 -22.52 17.37
C LYS A 89 -31.20 -23.44 16.22
N ARG A 90 -31.70 -22.89 15.11
CA ARG A 90 -31.97 -23.67 13.89
C ARG A 90 -30.66 -24.01 13.19
N LEU A 91 -29.82 -23.02 12.93
CA LEU A 91 -28.61 -23.18 12.13
C LEU A 91 -27.56 -24.07 12.80
N LYS A 92 -27.47 -24.08 14.14
CA LYS A 92 -26.56 -24.97 14.89
C LYS A 92 -26.87 -26.46 14.71
N GLU A 93 -28.10 -26.80 14.32
CA GLU A 93 -28.55 -28.18 14.05
C GLU A 93 -28.43 -28.53 12.56
N THR A 94 -27.83 -27.64 11.76
CA THR A 94 -27.55 -27.89 10.35
C THR A 94 -26.06 -28.10 10.12
N ASP A 95 -25.72 -28.84 9.09
CA ASP A 95 -24.34 -29.02 8.64
C ASP A 95 -23.92 -27.96 7.60
N LEU A 96 -24.61 -26.81 7.56
CA LEU A 96 -24.26 -25.72 6.66
C LEU A 96 -22.89 -25.15 7.02
N GLN A 97 -22.14 -24.79 5.98
CA GLN A 97 -20.78 -24.28 6.11
C GLN A 97 -20.66 -22.90 5.50
N ILE A 98 -19.66 -22.16 5.94
CA ILE A 98 -19.23 -20.92 5.32
C ILE A 98 -17.85 -21.08 4.69
N THR A 99 -17.61 -20.25 3.68
CA THR A 99 -16.35 -20.14 2.94
C THR A 99 -15.68 -18.82 3.23
N GLU A 100 -14.36 -18.79 3.05
CA GLU A 100 -13.55 -17.58 3.15
C GLU A 100 -12.63 -17.48 1.93
N TRP A 101 -12.50 -16.26 1.40
CA TRP A 101 -11.45 -15.94 0.45
C TRP A 101 -10.24 -15.41 1.20
N ARG A 102 -9.12 -16.12 1.05
CA ARG A 102 -7.81 -15.73 1.58
C ARG A 102 -6.92 -15.38 0.43
N GLY A 103 -6.17 -14.28 0.53
CA GLY A 103 -5.30 -13.86 -0.54
C GLY A 103 -4.03 -13.19 -0.07
N THR A 104 -3.11 -13.11 -1.02
CA THR A 104 -1.88 -12.34 -0.91
C THR A 104 -1.85 -11.27 -1.99
N SER A 105 -1.22 -10.13 -1.70
CA SER A 105 -1.12 -9.04 -2.66
C SER A 105 -0.05 -9.34 -3.71
N VAL A 106 -0.31 -8.91 -4.93
CA VAL A 106 0.59 -9.05 -6.07
C VAL A 106 0.58 -7.75 -6.84
N PHE A 107 1.76 -7.18 -7.08
CA PHE A 107 1.90 -5.99 -7.91
C PHE A 107 2.43 -6.38 -9.28
N VAL A 108 1.72 -5.98 -10.33
CA VAL A 108 2.18 -6.09 -11.71
C VAL A 108 2.61 -4.71 -12.17
N SER A 109 3.73 -4.61 -12.87
CA SER A 109 4.24 -3.34 -13.38
C SER A 109 4.79 -3.47 -14.79
N ALA A 110 4.74 -2.38 -15.55
CA ALA A 110 5.35 -2.32 -16.88
C ALA A 110 5.81 -0.89 -17.20
N PRO A 111 7.01 -0.73 -17.79
CA PRO A 111 7.51 0.60 -18.18
C PRO A 111 6.64 1.20 -19.30
N THR A 112 6.38 2.50 -19.20
CA THR A 112 5.73 3.32 -20.24
C THR A 112 6.71 4.33 -20.86
N GLY A 113 7.87 4.53 -20.25
CA GLY A 113 8.91 5.46 -20.73
C GLY A 113 10.26 5.27 -20.03
N PRO A 114 11.23 6.15 -20.30
CA PRO A 114 12.59 6.04 -19.77
C PRO A 114 12.72 6.54 -18.33
N GLY A 115 11.85 7.44 -17.85
CA GLY A 115 11.93 8.05 -16.54
C GLY A 115 11.56 7.11 -15.39
N VAL A 116 11.98 7.45 -14.17
CA VAL A 116 11.78 6.64 -12.96
C VAL A 116 10.30 6.44 -12.59
N ALA A 117 9.43 7.39 -12.96
CA ALA A 117 7.98 7.33 -12.75
C ALA A 117 7.18 6.92 -13.99
N ASP A 118 7.86 6.61 -15.10
CA ASP A 118 7.21 6.29 -16.38
C ASP A 118 6.88 4.80 -16.44
N TYR A 119 5.91 4.38 -15.64
CA TYR A 119 5.39 3.02 -15.62
C TYR A 119 3.93 2.96 -15.18
N VAL A 120 3.27 1.85 -15.53
CA VAL A 120 1.98 1.45 -14.96
C VAL A 120 2.22 0.46 -13.82
N GLN A 121 1.43 0.57 -12.76
CA GLN A 121 1.34 -0.40 -11.68
C GLN A 121 -0.11 -0.89 -11.56
N ILE A 122 -0.28 -2.19 -11.35
CA ILE A 122 -1.56 -2.86 -11.15
C ILE A 122 -1.47 -3.63 -9.83
N ALA A 123 -2.36 -3.31 -8.89
CA ALA A 123 -2.49 -4.03 -7.63
C ALA A 123 -3.53 -5.16 -7.78
N LEU A 124 -3.08 -6.39 -7.57
CA LEU A 124 -3.87 -7.60 -7.68
C LEU A 124 -3.89 -8.36 -6.36
N GLY A 125 -4.96 -9.07 -6.10
CA GLY A 125 -5.11 -10.04 -5.04
C GLY A 125 -5.04 -11.43 -5.66
N ARG A 126 -4.10 -12.27 -5.21
CA ARG A 126 -4.07 -13.70 -5.54
C ARG A 126 -4.87 -14.44 -4.49
N GLU A 127 -6.09 -14.81 -4.82
CA GLU A 127 -7.07 -15.24 -3.82
C GLU A 127 -7.51 -16.70 -4.04
N ILE A 128 -7.59 -17.45 -2.94
CA ILE A 128 -8.04 -18.85 -2.89
C ILE A 128 -9.26 -18.91 -1.99
N GLU A 129 -10.28 -19.63 -2.43
CA GLU A 129 -11.47 -19.90 -1.61
C GLU A 129 -11.28 -21.18 -0.82
N TRP A 130 -11.55 -21.08 0.47
CA TRP A 130 -11.47 -22.19 1.40
C TRP A 130 -12.81 -22.44 2.06
N ARG A 131 -13.11 -23.71 2.33
CA ARG A 131 -14.12 -24.10 3.31
C ARG A 131 -13.60 -23.72 4.69
N ALA A 132 -14.27 -22.76 5.33
CA ALA A 132 -13.80 -22.20 6.60
C ALA A 132 -14.31 -23.00 7.80
N GLY A 133 -15.59 -23.41 7.78
CA GLY A 133 -16.21 -24.17 8.86
C GLY A 133 -17.72 -24.00 8.93
N PRO A 134 -18.37 -24.39 10.06
CA PRO A 134 -19.82 -24.30 10.23
C PRO A 134 -20.34 -22.86 10.15
N ILE A 135 -21.58 -22.70 9.68
CA ILE A 135 -22.23 -21.39 9.49
C ILE A 135 -22.39 -20.59 10.79
N VAL A 136 -22.52 -21.27 11.93
CA VAL A 136 -22.59 -20.67 13.25
C VAL A 136 -21.70 -21.46 14.22
N ASN A 137 -21.22 -20.80 15.26
CA ASN A 137 -20.57 -21.49 16.37
C ASN A 137 -21.64 -22.19 17.24
N PRO A 138 -21.65 -23.54 17.34
CA PRO A 138 -22.67 -24.25 18.12
C PRO A 138 -22.54 -24.03 19.63
N ASN A 139 -21.37 -23.60 20.09
CA ASN A 139 -21.06 -23.40 21.51
C ASN A 139 -21.13 -21.93 21.94
N TYR A 140 -21.42 -21.02 21.02
CA TYR A 140 -21.50 -19.59 21.28
C TYR A 140 -22.74 -19.00 20.61
N ARG A 141 -23.70 -18.59 21.44
CA ARG A 141 -24.88 -17.88 20.96
C ARG A 141 -24.50 -16.43 20.62
N PRO A 142 -24.81 -15.95 19.40
CA PRO A 142 -24.58 -14.56 19.02
C PRO A 142 -25.39 -13.56 19.85
N PHE A 143 -24.82 -12.37 20.10
CA PHE A 143 -25.48 -11.30 20.85
C PHE A 143 -26.31 -10.34 20.00
N GLY A 144 -26.03 -10.26 18.70
CA GLY A 144 -26.73 -9.37 17.76
C GLY A 144 -26.67 -9.89 16.33
N GLU A 145 -27.44 -9.26 15.45
CA GLU A 145 -27.52 -9.64 14.03
C GLU A 145 -26.15 -9.58 13.34
N GLU A 146 -25.34 -8.57 13.67
CA GLU A 146 -24.04 -8.38 13.00
C GLU A 146 -23.09 -9.57 13.22
N GLU A 147 -23.16 -10.25 14.38
CA GLU A 147 -22.35 -11.45 14.64
C GLU A 147 -22.79 -12.66 13.80
N LEU A 148 -23.99 -12.65 13.21
CA LEU A 148 -24.43 -13.62 12.21
C LEU A 148 -24.09 -13.18 10.78
N LEU A 149 -24.15 -11.88 10.50
CA LEU A 149 -23.90 -11.31 9.17
C LEU A 149 -22.40 -11.29 8.81
N ASP A 150 -21.53 -11.07 9.80
CA ASP A 150 -20.07 -11.12 9.69
C ASP A 150 -19.45 -11.82 10.91
N PRO A 151 -19.49 -13.17 10.95
CA PRO A 151 -19.06 -13.92 12.11
C PRO A 151 -17.54 -13.87 12.28
N SER A 152 -17.09 -13.56 13.51
CA SER A 152 -15.66 -13.66 13.88
C SER A 152 -15.14 -15.11 14.04
N TRP A 153 -15.96 -16.08 13.65
CA TRP A 153 -15.69 -17.52 13.60
C TRP A 153 -15.92 -17.99 12.15
N PRO A 154 -15.22 -19.03 11.68
CA PRO A 154 -14.16 -19.79 12.35
C PRO A 154 -12.80 -19.07 12.38
N ARG A 155 -12.01 -19.31 13.43
CA ARG A 155 -10.69 -18.67 13.64
C ARG A 155 -9.53 -19.57 13.25
N THR A 156 -9.69 -20.34 12.18
CA THR A 156 -8.66 -21.31 11.79
C THR A 156 -7.58 -20.63 10.96
N VAL A 157 -6.39 -20.46 11.53
CA VAL A 157 -5.27 -19.80 10.85
C VAL A 157 -4.78 -20.63 9.64
N GLN A 158 -4.76 -21.96 9.77
CA GLN A 158 -4.35 -22.87 8.71
C GLN A 158 -5.47 -23.85 8.35
N LEU A 159 -5.89 -23.82 7.09
CA LEU A 159 -6.84 -24.77 6.54
C LEU A 159 -6.07 -25.82 5.71
N PRO A 160 -6.41 -27.11 5.83
CA PRO A 160 -5.75 -28.16 5.06
C PRO A 160 -6.10 -28.02 3.58
N ASP A 161 -5.20 -28.45 2.68
CA ASP A 161 -5.44 -28.40 1.23
C ASP A 161 -6.73 -29.11 0.79
N SER A 162 -7.21 -30.09 1.57
CA SER A 162 -8.49 -30.76 1.35
C SER A 162 -9.71 -29.84 1.47
N ASP A 163 -9.58 -28.68 2.12
CA ASP A 163 -10.62 -27.66 2.27
C ASP A 163 -10.55 -26.56 1.21
N ARG A 164 -9.60 -26.63 0.29
CA ARG A 164 -9.54 -25.70 -0.85
C ARG A 164 -10.68 -25.99 -1.82
N LEU A 165 -11.44 -24.95 -2.16
CA LEU A 165 -12.61 -25.04 -3.03
C LEU A 165 -12.37 -24.45 -4.42
N ALA A 166 -11.67 -23.32 -4.50
CA ALA A 166 -11.43 -22.62 -5.77
C ALA A 166 -10.14 -21.78 -5.72
N GLY A 167 -9.67 -21.39 -6.91
CA GLY A 167 -8.52 -20.52 -7.12
C GLY A 167 -7.18 -21.25 -7.32
N PRO A 168 -6.06 -20.53 -7.42
CA PRO A 168 -5.96 -19.08 -7.28
C PRO A 168 -6.77 -18.33 -8.35
N VAL A 169 -7.44 -17.26 -7.94
CA VAL A 169 -8.08 -16.29 -8.81
C VAL A 169 -7.41 -14.95 -8.55
N TYR A 170 -7.07 -14.24 -9.63
CA TYR A 170 -6.55 -12.89 -9.53
C TYR A 170 -7.69 -11.87 -9.60
N ARG A 171 -7.72 -10.90 -8.69
CA ARG A 171 -8.71 -9.82 -8.67
C ARG A 171 -8.03 -8.47 -8.49
N LEU A 172 -8.60 -7.40 -9.05
CA LEU A 172 -8.13 -6.04 -8.82
C LEU A 172 -8.31 -5.66 -7.34
N LEU A 173 -7.26 -5.14 -6.69
CA LEU A 173 -7.31 -4.62 -5.32
C LEU A 173 -7.76 -3.15 -5.34
N GLY A 174 -9.06 -2.93 -5.17
CA GLY A 174 -9.66 -1.60 -5.10
C GLY A 174 -9.50 -0.88 -3.76
N ARG A 175 -8.29 -0.83 -3.17
CA ARG A 175 -8.06 -0.02 -1.96
C ARG A 175 -8.05 1.46 -2.35
N ALA A 176 -9.15 2.16 -2.10
CA ALA A 176 -9.30 3.63 -2.00
C ALA A 176 -8.58 4.56 -3.00
N GLY A 177 -8.04 4.09 -4.13
CA GLY A 177 -7.32 4.95 -5.08
C GLY A 177 -7.07 4.36 -6.46
N GLY A 178 -7.76 3.26 -6.77
CA GLY A 178 -7.70 2.57 -8.06
C GLY A 178 -6.64 1.47 -8.08
N ALA A 179 -7.04 0.27 -8.53
CA ALA A 179 -6.13 -0.86 -8.67
C ALA A 179 -5.11 -0.69 -9.81
N VAL A 180 -5.29 0.31 -10.67
CA VAL A 180 -4.45 0.55 -11.86
C VAL A 180 -4.02 2.00 -11.86
N VAL A 181 -2.70 2.22 -11.90
CA VAL A 181 -2.13 3.57 -11.81
C VAL A 181 -1.01 3.74 -12.81
N HIS A 182 -1.10 4.79 -13.62
CA HIS A 182 0.04 5.33 -14.35
C HIS A 182 0.79 6.32 -13.45
N VAL A 183 2.00 5.97 -13.03
CA VAL A 183 2.68 6.61 -11.88
C VAL A 183 3.03 8.06 -12.14
N ARG A 184 3.53 8.42 -13.33
CA ARG A 184 3.75 9.83 -13.72
C ARG A 184 2.49 10.69 -13.54
N SER A 185 1.37 10.24 -14.12
CA SER A 185 0.10 10.97 -14.05
C SER A 185 -0.48 11.02 -12.64
N PHE A 186 -0.16 10.03 -11.81
CA PHE A 186 -0.50 10.02 -10.39
C PHE A 186 0.31 11.05 -9.61
N LEU A 187 1.62 11.14 -9.82
CA LEU A 187 2.48 12.15 -9.18
C LEU A 187 2.07 13.58 -9.58
N ASP A 188 1.72 13.80 -10.85
CA ASP A 188 1.18 15.10 -11.31
C ASP A 188 -0.12 15.46 -10.56
N ARG A 189 -0.94 14.45 -10.23
CA ARG A 189 -2.15 14.62 -9.43
C ARG A 189 -1.83 14.94 -7.98
N CYS A 190 -0.86 14.27 -7.35
CA CYS A 190 -0.39 14.61 -5.99
C CYS A 190 0.06 16.07 -5.91
N GLY A 191 0.90 16.51 -6.87
CA GLY A 191 1.38 17.88 -6.94
C GLY A 191 0.24 18.90 -7.07
N ARG A 192 -0.69 18.66 -7.99
CA ARG A 192 -1.85 19.54 -8.19
C ARG A 192 -2.76 19.62 -6.95
N VAL A 193 -3.12 18.48 -6.35
CA VAL A 193 -4.03 18.46 -5.18
C VAL A 193 -3.41 19.17 -3.98
N GLU A 194 -2.12 18.95 -3.71
CA GLU A 194 -1.42 19.66 -2.62
C GLU A 194 -1.30 21.16 -2.91
N HIS A 195 -1.02 21.54 -4.17
CA HIS A 195 -0.97 22.94 -4.56
C HIS A 195 -2.34 23.63 -4.36
N GLU A 196 -3.42 23.04 -4.87
CA GLU A 196 -4.79 23.54 -4.67
C GLU A 196 -5.14 23.65 -3.18
N LYS A 197 -4.76 22.66 -2.36
CA LYS A 197 -4.97 22.67 -0.90
C LYS A 197 -4.24 23.82 -0.22
N ARG A 198 -3.02 24.15 -0.65
CA ARG A 198 -2.24 25.27 -0.10
C ARG A 198 -2.77 26.61 -0.56
N GLU A 199 -3.07 26.74 -1.85
CA GLU A 199 -3.65 27.97 -2.41
C GLU A 199 -5.00 28.32 -1.75
N ALA A 200 -5.83 27.33 -1.43
CA ALA A 200 -7.08 27.56 -0.71
C ALA A 200 -6.88 28.22 0.67
N LYS A 201 -5.71 28.04 1.30
CA LYS A 201 -5.36 28.66 2.60
C LYS A 201 -4.76 30.05 2.46
N ARG A 202 -4.41 30.50 1.25
CA ARG A 202 -3.75 31.79 1.02
C ARG A 202 -4.47 32.98 1.70
N PRO A 203 -5.80 33.17 1.55
CA PRO A 203 -6.47 34.32 2.16
C PRO A 203 -6.44 34.31 3.70
N GLU A 204 -6.39 33.12 4.31
CA GLU A 204 -6.24 32.99 5.76
C GLU A 204 -4.81 33.33 6.20
N LEU A 205 -3.81 32.79 5.50
CA LEU A 205 -2.40 32.97 5.82
C LEU A 205 -1.91 34.41 5.59
N GLU A 206 -2.44 35.10 4.58
CA GLU A 206 -2.19 36.53 4.35
C GLU A 206 -2.67 37.42 5.51
N ARG A 207 -3.71 36.98 6.25
CA ARG A 207 -4.20 37.69 7.44
C ARG A 207 -3.52 37.26 8.74
N ARG A 208 -2.72 36.19 8.71
CA ARG A 208 -2.13 35.59 9.90
C ARG A 208 -0.85 36.34 10.31
N VAL A 209 -0.75 36.66 11.60
CA VAL A 209 0.45 37.26 12.22
C VAL A 209 0.99 36.35 13.32
N ILE A 210 2.32 36.25 13.39
CA ILE A 210 3.08 35.57 14.44
C ILE A 210 3.40 36.61 15.51
N ARG A 211 3.07 36.30 16.77
CA ARG A 211 3.30 37.18 17.92
C ARG A 211 4.40 36.61 18.79
N GLU A 212 5.52 37.31 18.89
CA GLU A 212 6.63 36.98 19.77
C GLU A 212 6.60 37.92 20.97
N VAL A 213 6.48 37.35 22.17
CA VAL A 213 6.45 38.11 23.43
C VAL A 213 7.85 38.13 24.02
N GLU A 214 8.50 39.29 23.95
CA GLU A 214 9.81 39.53 24.54
C GLU A 214 9.68 40.38 25.82
N PRO A 215 10.68 40.38 26.72
CA PRO A 215 10.67 41.19 27.93
C PRO A 215 10.49 42.71 27.68
N GLY A 216 10.78 43.20 26.47
CA GLY A 216 10.67 44.60 26.06
C GLY A 216 9.41 44.95 25.24
N GLY A 217 8.52 43.98 24.94
CA GLY A 217 7.31 44.20 24.17
C GLY A 217 6.92 43.03 23.27
N THR A 218 5.80 43.17 22.56
CA THR A 218 5.31 42.18 21.58
C THR A 218 5.72 42.59 20.17
N ARG A 219 6.40 41.70 19.45
CA ARG A 219 6.68 41.82 18.01
C ARG A 219 5.63 41.03 17.22
N GLU A 220 5.03 41.67 16.22
CA GLU A 220 4.13 41.01 15.27
C GLU A 220 4.81 40.89 13.90
N THR A 221 4.85 39.68 13.33
CA THR A 221 5.42 39.41 12.00
C THR A 221 4.37 38.71 11.14
N PRO A 222 4.03 39.20 9.93
CA PRO A 222 3.15 38.50 9.00
C PRO A 222 3.64 37.09 8.69
N PHE A 223 2.74 36.10 8.66
CA PHE A 223 3.12 34.69 8.51
C PHE A 223 3.90 34.41 7.22
N LEU A 224 3.47 35.01 6.10
CA LEU A 224 4.14 34.82 4.80
C LEU A 224 5.48 35.55 4.68
N GLU A 225 5.76 36.54 5.55
CA GLU A 225 7.10 37.12 5.67
C GLU A 225 8.03 36.21 6.48
N ALA A 226 7.49 35.53 7.50
CA ALA A 226 8.25 34.57 8.30
C ALA A 226 8.51 33.24 7.58
N VAL A 227 7.63 32.85 6.64
CA VAL A 227 7.73 31.59 5.88
C VAL A 227 7.43 31.85 4.39
N PRO A 228 8.34 32.53 3.67
CA PRO A 228 8.11 32.91 2.26
C PRO A 228 7.94 31.69 1.34
N GLU A 229 8.59 30.57 1.65
CA GLU A 229 8.58 29.31 0.89
C GLU A 229 7.38 28.40 1.18
N PHE A 230 6.35 28.90 1.90
CA PHE A 230 5.18 28.09 2.25
C PHE A 230 4.49 27.47 1.02
N PHE A 231 4.45 28.20 -0.10
CA PHE A 231 3.82 27.74 -1.34
C PHE A 231 4.76 26.91 -2.24
N ASP A 232 6.08 26.96 -2.00
CA ASP A 232 7.10 26.14 -2.69
C ASP A 232 7.20 24.72 -2.08
N PHE A 233 6.13 24.24 -1.47
CA PHE A 233 6.08 22.94 -0.85
C PHE A 233 6.01 21.84 -1.91
N VAL A 234 6.96 20.91 -1.85
CA VAL A 234 6.96 19.71 -2.69
C VAL A 234 6.41 18.53 -1.86
N PRO A 235 5.30 17.91 -2.26
CA PRO A 235 4.76 16.70 -1.63
C PRO A 235 5.81 15.59 -1.52
N ARG A 236 5.72 14.80 -0.43
CA ARG A 236 6.61 13.67 -0.18
C ARG A 236 6.62 12.65 -1.32
N GLU A 237 5.50 12.48 -2.02
CA GLU A 237 5.37 11.57 -3.16
C GLU A 237 6.26 12.01 -4.32
N LEU A 238 6.28 13.31 -4.62
CA LEU A 238 7.16 13.89 -5.64
C LEU A 238 8.63 13.83 -5.20
N ARG A 239 8.89 14.13 -3.92
CA ARG A 239 10.25 14.07 -3.36
C ARG A 239 10.84 12.67 -3.39
N PHE A 240 10.06 11.64 -3.11
CA PHE A 240 10.52 10.24 -3.18
C PHE A 240 11.08 9.89 -4.57
N PHE A 241 10.38 10.28 -5.64
CA PHE A 241 10.84 10.03 -7.01
C PHE A 241 11.99 10.95 -7.43
N GLN A 242 11.99 12.21 -6.99
CA GLN A 242 13.10 13.13 -7.22
C GLN A 242 14.39 12.62 -6.56
N ASP A 243 14.30 12.22 -5.29
CA ASP A 243 15.42 11.69 -4.52
C ASP A 243 15.93 10.36 -5.12
N TRP A 244 15.05 9.55 -5.72
CA TRP A 244 15.44 8.37 -6.50
C TRP A 244 16.24 8.74 -7.76
N GLU A 245 15.76 9.70 -8.54
CA GLU A 245 16.42 10.13 -9.79
C GLU A 245 17.76 10.84 -9.54
N GLU A 246 17.89 11.52 -8.41
CA GLU A 246 19.09 12.28 -8.04
C GLU A 246 20.13 11.49 -7.24
N SER A 247 19.81 10.28 -6.78
CA SER A 247 20.72 9.39 -6.03
C SER A 247 21.38 8.33 -6.93
N SER A 248 22.21 7.48 -6.33
CA SER A 248 22.78 6.29 -6.97
C SER A 248 21.73 5.25 -7.38
N ALA A 249 20.52 5.29 -6.78
CA ALA A 249 19.39 4.44 -7.13
C ALA A 249 18.82 4.69 -8.54
N ARG A 250 19.12 5.83 -9.17
CA ARG A 250 18.61 6.24 -10.49
C ARG A 250 18.79 5.23 -11.63
N SER A 251 19.77 4.33 -11.48
CA SER A 251 20.06 3.28 -12.46
C SER A 251 19.05 2.12 -12.41
N GLN A 252 18.27 2.03 -11.33
CA GLN A 252 17.28 0.99 -11.10
C GLN A 252 15.86 1.53 -11.27
N ARG A 253 14.94 0.64 -11.65
CA ARG A 253 13.51 0.95 -11.73
C ARG A 253 12.89 0.92 -10.34
N VAL A 254 12.10 1.93 -10.00
CA VAL A 254 11.39 1.99 -8.70
C VAL A 254 10.56 0.72 -8.48
N PHE A 255 9.77 0.33 -9.48
CA PHE A 255 8.89 -0.86 -9.42
C PHE A 255 9.63 -2.20 -9.31
N ALA A 256 10.95 -2.24 -9.50
CA ALA A 256 11.74 -3.45 -9.28
C ALA A 256 12.04 -3.69 -7.79
N HIS A 257 11.87 -2.66 -6.95
CA HIS A 257 12.22 -2.73 -5.54
C HIS A 257 11.10 -2.23 -4.60
N TRP A 258 10.20 -1.36 -5.07
CA TRP A 258 9.05 -0.87 -4.30
C TRP A 258 7.74 -0.99 -5.09
N ALA A 259 6.70 -1.49 -4.43
CA ALA A 259 5.31 -1.27 -4.82
C ALA A 259 4.77 0.00 -4.15
N LEU A 260 3.76 0.63 -4.74
CA LEU A 260 3.09 1.79 -4.17
C LEU A 260 1.68 1.40 -3.72
N ASP A 261 1.39 1.51 -2.42
CA ASP A 261 0.03 1.36 -1.89
C ASP A 261 -0.72 2.70 -2.07
N ILE A 262 -1.51 2.79 -3.13
CA ILE A 262 -2.13 4.04 -3.58
C ILE A 262 -3.31 4.43 -2.69
N ARG A 263 -3.40 5.73 -2.37
CA ARG A 263 -4.48 6.34 -1.61
C ARG A 263 -5.01 7.55 -2.37
N ASP A 264 -6.29 7.57 -2.71
CA ASP A 264 -6.95 8.71 -3.35
C ASP A 264 -8.41 8.76 -2.88
N TYR A 265 -8.62 9.29 -1.67
CA TYR A 265 -9.93 9.37 -1.03
C TYR A 265 -10.26 10.80 -0.62
N THR A 266 -11.56 11.05 -0.47
CA THR A 266 -12.06 12.31 0.08
C THR A 266 -12.57 12.07 1.50
N HIS A 267 -11.99 12.77 2.47
CA HIS A 267 -12.42 12.74 3.86
C HIS A 267 -12.83 14.14 4.31
N ARG A 268 -14.08 14.28 4.79
CA ARG A 268 -14.63 15.57 5.28
C ARG A 268 -14.48 16.74 4.28
N GLY A 269 -14.60 16.45 2.99
CA GLY A 269 -14.48 17.45 1.92
C GLY A 269 -13.04 17.77 1.50
N GLU A 270 -12.03 17.25 2.21
CA GLU A 270 -10.64 17.32 1.78
C GLU A 270 -10.25 16.04 1.05
N ARG A 271 -9.76 16.19 -0.18
CA ARG A 271 -9.19 15.08 -0.95
C ARG A 271 -7.75 14.86 -0.53
N GLU A 272 -7.40 13.63 -0.18
CA GLU A 272 -6.04 13.21 0.11
C GLU A 272 -5.59 12.23 -0.98
N VAL A 273 -4.48 12.57 -1.65
CA VAL A 273 -3.88 11.77 -2.72
C VAL A 273 -2.42 11.51 -2.38
N GLY A 274 -2.03 10.23 -2.31
CA GLY A 274 -0.65 9.83 -2.01
C GLY A 274 -0.46 8.33 -2.08
N PHE A 275 0.70 7.85 -1.64
CA PHE A 275 0.96 6.42 -1.53
C PHE A 275 1.76 6.10 -0.27
N ILE A 276 1.77 4.84 0.14
CA ILE A 276 2.80 4.30 1.04
C ILE A 276 3.72 3.38 0.22
N PRO A 277 5.05 3.65 0.18
CA PRO A 277 5.98 2.83 -0.55
C PRO A 277 6.22 1.51 0.21
N ARG A 278 5.92 0.38 -0.42
CA ARG A 278 6.14 -0.95 0.15
C ARG A 278 7.36 -1.62 -0.49
N PRO A 279 8.44 -1.88 0.26
CA PRO A 279 9.58 -2.61 -0.29
C PRO A 279 9.15 -4.03 -0.68
N LEU A 280 9.53 -4.47 -1.88
CA LEU A 280 9.25 -5.81 -2.40
C LEU A 280 10.13 -6.87 -1.73
N GLN A 281 11.33 -6.47 -1.29
CA GLN A 281 12.27 -7.28 -0.55
C GLN A 281 12.72 -6.49 0.68
N PRO A 282 11.93 -6.50 1.78
CA PRO A 282 12.35 -5.86 3.02
C PRO A 282 13.58 -6.59 3.60
N PRO A 283 14.47 -5.86 4.31
CA PRO A 283 15.56 -6.51 5.03
C PRO A 283 15.02 -7.38 6.17
N LYS A 284 15.76 -8.42 6.53
CA LYS A 284 15.38 -9.36 7.61
C LYS A 284 15.28 -8.68 8.97
N GLU A 285 16.15 -7.70 9.21
CA GLU A 285 16.24 -7.00 10.49
C GLU A 285 16.08 -5.50 10.30
N ARG A 286 15.52 -4.85 11.32
CA ARG A 286 15.40 -3.40 11.36
C ARG A 286 16.73 -2.77 11.77
N LEU A 287 17.11 -1.71 11.09
CA LEU A 287 18.24 -0.86 11.47
C LEU A 287 17.73 0.24 12.42
N LEU A 288 17.78 -0.05 13.72
CA LEU A 288 17.42 0.90 14.78
C LEU A 288 18.64 1.68 15.26
N MET A 289 18.40 2.93 15.67
CA MET A 289 19.41 3.72 16.37
C MET A 289 19.60 3.16 17.79
N THR A 290 20.86 3.05 18.21
CA THR A 290 21.21 2.71 19.59
C THR A 290 22.11 3.80 20.17
N PRO A 291 21.91 4.19 21.45
CA PRO A 291 22.87 5.05 22.14
C PRO A 291 24.27 4.44 22.00
N ASP A 292 25.28 5.26 21.72
CA ASP A 292 26.70 4.88 21.61
C ASP A 292 27.16 4.23 20.30
N VAL A 293 26.28 4.00 19.31
CA VAL A 293 26.73 3.52 18.00
C VAL A 293 27.52 4.61 17.27
N SER A 294 28.75 4.28 16.86
CA SER A 294 29.59 5.20 16.09
C SER A 294 29.04 5.39 14.67
N VAL A 295 29.20 6.59 14.11
CA VAL A 295 28.78 6.89 12.73
C VAL A 295 29.47 6.00 11.70
N HIS A 296 30.71 5.56 11.94
CA HIS A 296 31.43 4.64 11.04
C HIS A 296 30.78 3.25 11.01
N LEU A 297 30.36 2.74 12.17
CA LEU A 297 29.62 1.48 12.24
C LEU A 297 28.24 1.61 11.58
N LEU A 298 27.60 2.77 11.64
CA LEU A 298 26.37 3.01 10.88
C LEU A 298 26.61 2.91 9.37
N MET A 299 27.73 3.42 8.85
CA MET A 299 28.09 3.28 7.42
C MET A 299 28.13 1.80 7.01
N ASP A 300 28.81 0.95 7.79
CA ASP A 300 28.89 -0.48 7.49
C ASP A 300 27.50 -1.15 7.52
N ARG A 301 26.64 -0.72 8.44
CA ARG A 301 25.27 -1.27 8.58
C ARG A 301 24.36 -0.84 7.44
N ILE A 302 24.42 0.41 6.98
CA ILE A 302 23.61 0.84 5.83
C ILE A 302 24.07 0.16 4.53
N GLU A 303 25.37 -0.08 4.35
CA GLU A 303 25.89 -0.83 3.20
C GLU A 303 25.49 -2.30 3.24
N ALA A 304 25.37 -2.89 4.43
CA ALA A 304 24.81 -4.24 4.58
C ALA A 304 23.34 -4.29 4.16
N VAL A 305 22.53 -3.30 4.56
CA VAL A 305 21.13 -3.17 4.14
C VAL A 305 21.02 -3.01 2.63
N ASP A 306 21.81 -2.13 2.01
CA ASP A 306 21.81 -1.92 0.56
C ASP A 306 22.14 -3.19 -0.22
N ARG A 307 23.12 -3.98 0.26
CA ARG A 307 23.47 -5.28 -0.33
C ARG A 307 22.35 -6.30 -0.18
N GLU A 308 21.66 -6.31 0.95
CA GLU A 308 20.54 -7.22 1.22
C GLU A 308 19.35 -6.95 0.29
N VAL A 309 18.99 -5.67 0.10
CA VAL A 309 17.85 -5.28 -0.77
C VAL A 309 18.23 -5.10 -2.24
N GLY A 310 19.52 -5.26 -2.56
CA GLY A 310 20.04 -5.18 -3.93
C GLY A 310 19.93 -3.79 -4.56
N LEU A 311 19.86 -2.72 -3.77
CA LEU A 311 19.74 -1.35 -4.25
C LEU A 311 20.79 -0.46 -3.58
N PRO A 312 21.67 0.23 -4.33
CA PRO A 312 22.52 1.27 -3.76
C PRO A 312 21.66 2.41 -3.21
N PHE A 313 21.98 2.85 -1.99
CA PHE A 313 21.21 3.86 -1.27
C PHE A 313 19.76 3.44 -0.96
N GLY A 314 19.47 2.13 -0.99
CA GLY A 314 18.16 1.58 -0.65
C GLY A 314 17.76 1.79 0.80
N TRP A 315 18.73 1.82 1.72
CA TRP A 315 18.52 2.15 3.13
C TRP A 315 17.84 3.50 3.33
N PHE A 316 18.09 4.48 2.45
CA PHE A 316 17.47 5.81 2.52
C PHE A 316 15.96 5.71 2.22
N PHE A 317 15.57 4.96 1.19
CA PHE A 317 14.15 4.79 0.86
C PHE A 317 13.42 3.96 1.91
N LEU A 318 14.08 2.96 2.49
CA LEU A 318 13.59 2.24 3.68
C LEU A 318 13.43 3.17 4.90
N MET A 319 14.33 4.14 5.08
CA MET A 319 14.27 5.14 6.14
C MET A 319 13.11 6.12 5.93
N THR A 320 12.84 6.55 4.70
CA THR A 320 11.68 7.43 4.42
C THR A 320 10.33 6.74 4.70
N HIS A 321 10.29 5.40 4.69
CA HIS A 321 9.14 4.63 5.17
C HIS A 321 9.09 4.51 6.71
N GLY A 322 10.23 4.67 7.41
CA GLY A 322 10.32 4.73 8.88
C GLY A 322 10.22 3.39 9.62
N HIS A 323 9.69 2.33 8.98
CA HIS A 323 9.65 1.00 9.61
C HIS A 323 11.03 0.35 9.65
N TRP A 324 11.74 0.24 8.53
CA TRP A 324 12.89 -0.67 8.40
C TRP A 324 14.20 -0.02 8.84
N VAL A 325 14.37 1.27 8.58
CA VAL A 325 15.51 2.05 9.02
C VAL A 325 14.99 3.24 9.81
N ASP A 326 15.54 3.46 10.99
CA ASP A 326 15.18 4.57 11.87
C ASP A 326 15.65 5.92 11.27
N PRO A 327 14.80 6.95 11.17
CA PRO A 327 15.19 8.29 10.73
C PRO A 327 16.40 8.89 11.45
N ASP A 328 16.61 8.55 12.73
CA ASP A 328 17.77 9.04 13.49
C ASP A 328 19.10 8.55 12.93
N VAL A 329 19.10 7.40 12.23
CA VAL A 329 20.27 6.90 11.49
C VAL A 329 20.65 7.90 10.39
N GLY A 330 19.67 8.35 9.60
CA GLY A 330 19.89 9.34 8.54
C GLY A 330 20.37 10.68 9.09
N LEU A 331 19.77 11.17 10.18
CA LEU A 331 20.20 12.41 10.84
C LEU A 331 21.65 12.33 11.33
N THR A 332 22.03 11.19 11.92
CA THR A 332 23.39 10.98 12.44
C THR A 332 24.42 10.90 11.32
N ILE A 333 24.11 10.21 10.22
CA ILE A 333 24.97 10.16 9.04
C ILE A 333 25.06 11.56 8.40
N ALA A 334 23.96 12.30 8.29
CA ALA A 334 23.96 13.67 7.79
C ALA A 334 24.86 14.61 8.63
N GLN A 335 24.80 14.50 9.97
CA GLN A 335 25.73 15.22 10.85
C GLN A 335 27.19 14.78 10.63
N GLY A 336 27.43 13.47 10.45
CA GLY A 336 28.73 12.93 10.11
C GLY A 336 29.29 13.47 8.78
N LEU A 337 28.45 13.64 7.77
CA LEU A 337 28.80 14.26 6.49
C LEU A 337 29.12 15.76 6.66
N LYS A 338 28.28 16.51 7.38
CA LYS A 338 28.51 17.94 7.69
C LYS A 338 29.84 18.13 8.45
N ALA A 339 30.17 17.19 9.34
CA ALA A 339 31.43 17.16 10.09
C ALA A 339 32.61 16.50 9.35
N GLN A 340 32.43 16.07 8.10
CA GLN A 340 33.43 15.40 7.27
C GLN A 340 34.04 14.12 7.90
N ARG A 341 33.28 13.44 8.76
CA ARG A 341 33.71 12.19 9.44
C ARG A 341 33.48 10.95 8.59
N VAL A 342 32.45 10.98 7.75
CA VAL A 342 32.10 9.89 6.83
C VAL A 342 31.89 10.44 5.42
N ARG A 343 31.78 9.56 4.43
CA ARG A 343 31.53 9.93 3.03
C ARG A 343 30.46 9.03 2.44
N LEU A 344 29.63 9.62 1.59
CA LEU A 344 28.76 8.93 0.64
C LEU A 344 29.17 9.38 -0.77
N SER A 345 28.57 8.81 -1.82
CA SER A 345 28.69 9.38 -3.15
C SER A 345 28.14 10.83 -3.16
N ASP A 346 28.64 11.68 -4.04
CA ASP A 346 28.19 13.09 -4.13
C ASP A 346 26.68 13.20 -4.41
N TYR A 347 26.12 12.22 -5.12
CA TYR A 347 24.69 12.11 -5.39
C TYR A 347 23.90 11.84 -4.10
N ASP A 348 24.29 10.78 -3.38
CA ASP A 348 23.60 10.32 -2.17
C ASP A 348 23.75 11.30 -1.00
N ALA A 349 24.94 11.89 -0.85
CA ALA A 349 25.20 12.91 0.16
C ALA A 349 24.29 14.13 -0.03
N ARG A 350 24.10 14.58 -1.28
CA ARG A 350 23.21 15.71 -1.60
C ARG A 350 21.76 15.40 -1.24
N VAL A 351 21.27 14.20 -1.58
CA VAL A 351 19.92 13.77 -1.26
C VAL A 351 19.72 13.68 0.26
N LEU A 352 20.63 13.02 0.98
CA LEU A 352 20.53 12.87 2.43
C LEU A 352 20.59 14.21 3.17
N LEU A 353 21.47 15.13 2.76
CA LEU A 353 21.58 16.46 3.37
C LEU A 353 20.31 17.29 3.12
N ARG A 354 19.77 17.26 1.90
CA ARG A 354 18.49 17.91 1.58
C ARG A 354 17.34 17.33 2.40
N TRP A 355 17.31 16.00 2.57
CA TRP A 355 16.33 15.35 3.44
C TRP A 355 16.52 15.78 4.90
N ALA A 356 17.74 15.84 5.43
CA ALA A 356 17.99 16.23 6.82
C ALA A 356 17.59 17.69 7.11
N ASP A 357 17.72 18.59 6.12
CA ASP A 357 17.31 19.99 6.27
C ASP A 357 15.78 20.17 6.21
N ARG A 358 15.08 19.32 5.44
CA ARG A 358 13.61 19.28 5.38
C ARG A 358 13.14 17.84 5.32
N ALA A 359 12.97 17.19 6.46
CA ALA A 359 12.63 15.77 6.51
C ALA A 359 11.24 15.50 5.92
N TYR A 360 11.07 14.30 5.36
CA TYR A 360 9.77 13.73 5.02
C TYR A 360 9.75 12.23 5.34
N GLY A 361 8.55 11.69 5.50
CA GLY A 361 8.28 10.26 5.64
C GLY A 361 6.85 9.91 5.24
N PHE A 362 6.54 8.62 5.24
CA PHE A 362 5.27 8.06 4.77
C PHE A 362 4.40 7.47 5.87
#